data_AF-A0A524ELG8-F1
#
_entry.id   AF-A0A524ELG8-F1
#
_cell.length_a   1.000
_cell.length_b   1.000
_cell.length_c   1.000
_cell.angle_alpha   90.00
_cell.angle_beta   90.00
_cell.angle_gamma   90.00
#
_symmetry.space_group_name_H-M   'P 1'
#
loop_
_entity.id
_entity.type
_entity.pdbx_description
1 polymer ?
#
loop_
_entity_poly.entity_id
_entity_poly.type
_entity_poly.pdbx_seq_one_letter_code
_entity_poly.pdbx_strand_id
1 'polypeptide(L)'
;MKPWNVFLKFDNSNSEKKLELFDAKSYFGGYLKIKRSYFNKLIKIIKMTKTYSTGRAIEKVISPDEVDWTFNPWMLLLIKDNEKEKNFWFFIKREKDLSGLLVAIGPKPFVEYNKVNSEAKREIKQIINYIVAYFNKFQVIILLPKNLN
;
A
#
# COMPACT_ATOMS: atom_id res chain seq x y z
N MET A 1 15.46 6.84 9.22
CA MET A 1 14.98 6.55 7.84
C MET A 1 14.05 7.69 7.44
N LYS A 2 14.38 8.44 6.38
CA LYS A 2 13.46 9.45 5.84
C LYS A 2 12.23 8.74 5.25
N PRO A 3 11.00 9.21 5.50
CA PRO A 3 9.80 8.56 5.00
C PRO A 3 9.54 8.94 3.53
N TRP A 4 8.79 8.08 2.85
CA TRP A 4 8.02 8.45 1.67
C TRP A 4 6.86 9.35 2.12
N ASN A 5 6.70 10.51 1.47
CA ASN A 5 5.60 11.42 1.75
C ASN A 5 4.56 11.32 0.63
N VAL A 6 3.37 10.83 0.98
CA VAL A 6 2.24 10.65 0.05
C VAL A 6 1.16 11.66 0.42
N PHE A 7 0.89 12.58 -0.49
CA PHE A 7 -0.14 13.61 -0.31
C PHE A 7 -1.44 13.12 -0.93
N LEU A 8 -2.50 13.11 -0.13
CA LEU A 8 -3.83 12.67 -0.51
C LEU A 8 -4.80 13.83 -0.55
N LYS A 9 -5.60 13.90 -1.62
CA LYS A 9 -6.70 14.86 -1.76
C LYS A 9 -7.93 14.19 -2.36
N PHE A 10 -8.95 14.04 -1.52
CA PHE A 10 -10.23 13.45 -1.92
C PHE A 10 -11.11 14.52 -2.57
N ASP A 11 -11.89 14.16 -3.59
CA ASP A 11 -12.69 15.12 -4.36
C ASP A 11 -13.67 15.95 -3.51
N ASN A 12 -14.20 15.35 -2.44
CA ASN A 12 -15.16 16.00 -1.54
C ASN A 12 -14.48 16.76 -0.38
N SER A 13 -13.16 16.94 -0.41
CA SER A 13 -12.42 17.59 0.67
C SER A 13 -11.43 18.61 0.12
N ASN A 14 -11.52 19.85 0.61
CA ASN A 14 -10.51 20.87 0.35
C ASN A 14 -9.23 20.64 1.17
N SER A 15 -9.20 19.63 2.05
CA SER A 15 -8.02 19.31 2.86
C SER A 15 -7.12 18.30 2.18
N GLU A 16 -5.86 18.69 1.99
CA GLU A 16 -4.77 17.77 1.67
C GLU A 16 -4.34 17.04 2.95
N LYS A 17 -4.14 15.73 2.87
CA LYS A 17 -3.59 14.92 3.95
C LYS A 17 -2.24 14.35 3.55
N LYS A 18 -1.21 14.63 4.36
CA LYS A 18 0.10 14.00 4.22
C LYS A 18 0.13 12.67 4.99
N LEU A 19 0.51 11.61 4.30
CA LEU A 19 0.83 10.30 4.88
C LEU A 19 2.33 10.07 4.80
N GLU A 20 2.91 9.69 5.94
CA GLU A 20 4.30 9.24 6.01
C GLU A 20 4.35 7.72 6.00
N LEU A 21 5.06 7.17 5.02
CA LEU A 21 5.28 5.74 4.84
C LEU A 21 6.77 5.44 4.91
N PHE A 22 7.12 4.24 5.35
CA PHE A 22 8.51 3.88 5.60
C PHE A 22 8.99 2.93 4.53
N ASP A 23 10.19 3.20 4.02
CA ASP A 23 10.78 2.47 2.92
C ASP A 23 10.84 0.96 3.21
N ALA A 24 10.28 0.15 2.31
CA ALA A 24 10.23 -1.29 2.48
C ALA A 24 11.59 -1.96 2.20
N LYS A 25 12.53 -1.27 1.54
CA LYS A 25 13.85 -1.81 1.16
C LYS A 25 14.63 -2.34 2.35
N SER A 26 14.49 -1.73 3.52
CA SER A 26 15.12 -2.15 4.78
C SER A 26 14.75 -3.58 5.19
N TYR A 27 13.57 -4.07 4.83
CA TYR A 27 13.10 -5.40 5.21
C TYR A 27 13.54 -6.50 4.24
N PHE A 28 13.82 -6.16 2.97
CA PHE A 28 14.03 -7.16 1.92
C PHE A 28 15.39 -7.08 1.24
N GLY A 29 16.22 -6.07 1.54
CA GLY A 29 17.47 -5.79 0.80
C GLY A 29 17.23 -5.24 -0.62
N GLY A 30 15.99 -4.83 -0.91
CA GLY A 30 15.45 -4.47 -2.23
C GLY A 30 13.94 -4.29 -2.12
N TYR A 31 13.23 -4.09 -3.23
CA TYR A 31 11.77 -4.05 -3.20
C TYR A 31 11.16 -5.42 -3.47
N LEU A 32 10.16 -5.80 -2.66
CA LEU A 32 9.44 -7.05 -2.85
C LEU A 32 8.58 -6.98 -4.12
N LYS A 33 8.87 -7.85 -5.10
CA LYS A 33 8.04 -8.02 -6.29
C LYS A 33 6.77 -8.83 -5.98
N ILE A 34 5.61 -8.23 -6.21
CA ILE A 34 4.28 -8.82 -6.09
C ILE A 34 3.81 -9.22 -7.49
N LYS A 35 3.49 -10.51 -7.69
CA LYS A 35 3.13 -11.07 -9.00
C LYS A 35 1.82 -10.49 -9.54
N ARG A 36 1.69 -10.38 -10.87
CA ARG A 36 0.45 -9.98 -11.56
C ARG A 36 -0.79 -10.76 -11.08
N SER A 37 -0.63 -12.05 -10.79
CA SER A 37 -1.73 -12.91 -10.31
C SER A 37 -2.35 -12.44 -9.00
N TYR A 38 -1.59 -11.78 -8.12
CA TYR A 38 -2.11 -11.14 -6.91
C TYR A 38 -3.12 -10.05 -7.25
N PHE A 39 -2.77 -9.15 -8.16
CA PHE A 39 -3.62 -8.03 -8.56
C PHE A 39 -4.86 -8.51 -9.33
N ASN A 40 -4.73 -9.57 -10.14
CA ASN A 40 -5.89 -10.20 -10.76
C ASN A 40 -6.89 -10.74 -9.72
N LYS A 41 -6.41 -11.34 -8.62
CA LYS A 41 -7.26 -11.77 -7.51
C LYS A 41 -7.88 -10.57 -6.78
N LEU A 42 -7.09 -9.55 -6.50
CA LEU A 42 -7.56 -8.33 -5.85
C LEU A 42 -8.71 -7.67 -6.65
N ILE A 43 -8.58 -7.57 -7.98
CA ILE A 43 -9.64 -7.05 -8.86
C ILE A 43 -10.93 -7.88 -8.76
N LYS A 44 -10.83 -9.22 -8.72
CA LYS A 44 -12.00 -10.09 -8.55
C LYS A 44 -12.69 -9.80 -7.20
N ILE A 45 -11.92 -9.66 -6.13
CA ILE A 45 -12.43 -9.40 -4.78
C ILE A 45 -13.15 -8.05 -4.71
N ILE A 46 -12.55 -6.97 -5.23
CA ILE A 46 -13.19 -5.64 -5.27
C ILE A 46 -14.58 -5.70 -5.93
N LYS A 47 -14.75 -6.54 -6.96
CA LYS A 47 -16.04 -6.72 -7.64
C LYS A 47 -17.04 -7.57 -6.85
N MET A 48 -16.56 -8.43 -5.97
CA MET A 48 -17.38 -9.41 -5.25
C MET A 48 -17.81 -8.96 -3.84
N THR A 49 -17.05 -8.07 -3.19
CA THR A 49 -17.33 -7.63 -1.81
C THR A 49 -17.35 -6.12 -1.69
N LYS A 50 -18.22 -5.61 -0.81
CA LYS A 50 -18.30 -4.19 -0.43
C LYS A 50 -17.21 -3.77 0.56
N THR A 51 -16.51 -4.72 1.19
CA THR A 51 -15.43 -4.41 2.14
C THR A 51 -14.13 -3.98 1.45
N TYR A 52 -14.09 -4.08 0.11
CA TYR A 52 -12.98 -3.64 -0.72
C TYR A 52 -13.48 -2.54 -1.65
N SER A 53 -12.83 -1.39 -1.61
CA SER A 53 -13.20 -0.25 -2.44
C SER A 53 -11.99 0.42 -3.07
N THR A 54 -12.25 1.19 -4.12
CA THR A 54 -11.24 1.98 -4.81
C THR A 54 -11.58 3.45 -4.75
N GLY A 55 -10.58 4.30 -4.65
CA GLY A 55 -10.71 5.75 -4.76
C GLY A 55 -9.53 6.37 -5.49
N ARG A 56 -9.68 7.60 -5.98
CA ARG A 56 -8.60 8.41 -6.55
C ARG A 56 -8.28 9.52 -5.57
N ALA A 57 -7.06 9.51 -5.04
CA ALA A 57 -6.68 10.46 -3.99
C ALA A 57 -5.19 10.81 -3.99
N ILE A 58 -4.32 9.98 -4.55
CA ILE A 58 -2.87 10.26 -4.54
C ILE A 58 -2.61 11.44 -5.48
N GLU A 59 -2.26 12.59 -4.91
CA GLU A 59 -2.01 13.85 -5.64
C GLU A 59 -0.52 14.07 -5.87
N LYS A 60 0.31 13.78 -4.86
CA LYS A 60 1.77 13.96 -4.93
C LYS A 60 2.51 12.89 -4.14
N VAL A 61 3.67 12.49 -4.64
CA VAL A 61 4.53 11.50 -3.99
C VAL A 61 5.97 11.99 -3.99
N ILE A 62 6.54 12.18 -2.79
CA ILE A 62 7.94 12.57 -2.60
C ILE A 62 8.68 11.41 -1.95
N SER A 63 9.77 10.99 -2.59
CA SER A 63 10.64 9.92 -2.11
C SER A 63 11.45 10.34 -0.87
N PRO A 64 12.07 9.39 -0.15
CA PRO A 64 12.98 9.68 0.97
C PRO A 64 14.15 10.60 0.60
N ASP A 65 14.57 10.57 -0.67
CA ASP A 65 15.64 11.39 -1.22
C ASP A 65 15.13 12.74 -1.77
N GLU A 66 13.91 13.13 -1.41
CA GLU A 66 13.26 14.40 -1.76
C GLU A 66 12.98 14.58 -3.27
N VAL A 67 13.11 13.51 -4.05
CA VAL A 67 12.75 13.49 -5.47
C VAL A 67 11.24 13.31 -5.62
N ASP A 68 10.64 14.08 -6.53
CA ASP A 68 9.23 13.93 -6.94
C ASP A 68 9.03 12.69 -7.82
N TRP A 69 8.17 11.79 -7.36
CA TRP A 69 7.84 10.55 -8.05
C TRP A 69 6.35 10.46 -8.43
N THR A 70 5.63 11.58 -8.42
CA THR A 70 4.17 11.64 -8.56
C THR A 70 3.65 10.90 -9.79
N PHE A 71 4.34 10.99 -10.92
CA PHE A 71 3.89 10.40 -12.20
C PHE A 71 4.14 8.89 -12.34
N ASN A 72 4.62 8.22 -11.30
CA ASN A 72 4.69 6.76 -11.31
C ASN A 72 3.30 6.13 -11.10
N PRO A 73 3.07 4.90 -11.59
CA PRO A 73 1.78 4.23 -11.47
C PRO A 73 1.59 3.65 -10.05
N TRP A 74 1.24 4.53 -9.12
CA TRP A 74 1.10 4.20 -7.71
C TRP A 74 -0.20 3.48 -7.37
N MET A 75 -0.16 2.78 -6.24
CA MET A 75 -1.31 2.17 -5.59
C MET A 75 -1.06 2.13 -4.09
N LEU A 76 -1.93 2.74 -3.31
CA LEU A 76 -1.88 2.72 -1.85
C LEU A 76 -3.03 1.85 -1.31
N LEU A 77 -2.69 0.75 -0.65
CA LEU A 77 -3.65 -0.09 0.05
C LEU A 77 -3.69 0.34 1.51
N LEU A 78 -4.85 0.80 1.98
CA LEU A 78 -5.14 1.02 3.40
C LEU A 78 -5.98 -0.15 3.88
N ILE A 79 -5.40 -1.00 4.72
CA ILE A 79 -6.00 -2.26 5.17
C ILE A 79 -6.30 -2.18 6.66
N LYS A 80 -7.49 -2.60 7.05
CA LYS A 80 -7.88 -2.91 8.42
C LYS A 80 -8.18 -4.40 8.53
N ASP A 81 -7.48 -5.09 9.42
CA ASP A 81 -7.79 -6.45 9.85
C ASP A 81 -8.91 -6.38 10.90
N ASN A 82 -10.07 -6.92 10.56
CA ASN A 82 -11.25 -6.85 11.43
C ASN A 82 -11.14 -7.82 12.61
N GLU A 83 -10.37 -8.91 12.50
CA GLU A 83 -10.22 -9.90 13.57
C GLU A 83 -9.23 -9.43 14.63
N LYS A 84 -8.14 -8.78 14.20
CA LYS A 84 -7.05 -8.36 15.09
C LYS A 84 -7.07 -6.87 15.42
N GLU A 85 -7.98 -6.12 14.81
CA GLU A 85 -8.08 -4.66 14.90
C GLU A 85 -6.77 -3.93 14.53
N LYS A 86 -5.99 -4.52 13.62
CA LYS A 86 -4.70 -3.96 13.17
C LYS A 86 -4.85 -3.27 11.83
N ASN A 87 -4.13 -2.16 11.67
CA ASN A 87 -4.05 -1.43 10.41
C ASN A 87 -2.71 -1.68 9.73
N PHE A 88 -2.75 -1.91 8.42
CA PHE A 88 -1.58 -2.10 7.57
C PHE A 88 -1.73 -1.26 6.32
N TRP A 89 -0.67 -0.58 5.91
CA TRP A 89 -0.65 0.21 4.69
C TRP A 89 0.46 -0.30 3.79
N PHE A 90 0.13 -0.53 2.52
CA PHE A 90 1.09 -0.96 1.52
C PHE A 90 1.08 0.01 0.35
N PHE A 91 2.25 0.58 0.07
CA PHE A 91 2.44 1.49 -1.05
C PHE A 91 3.23 0.80 -2.14
N ILE A 92 2.58 0.68 -3.29
CA ILE A 92 2.98 -0.20 -4.37
C ILE A 92 3.18 0.63 -5.63
N LYS A 93 4.33 0.47 -6.29
CA LYS A 93 4.54 0.93 -7.67
C LYS A 93 4.18 -0.18 -8.63
N ARG A 94 3.32 0.07 -9.61
CA ARG A 94 3.01 -0.89 -10.67
C ARG A 94 4.13 -0.91 -11.73
N GLU A 95 4.38 -2.07 -12.30
CA GLU A 95 5.37 -2.25 -13.35
C GLU A 95 4.70 -2.54 -14.70
N LYS A 96 5.43 -2.36 -15.81
CA LYS A 96 4.92 -2.57 -17.17
C LYS A 96 4.43 -4.00 -17.42
N ASP A 97 5.03 -4.99 -16.74
CA ASP A 97 4.62 -6.40 -16.77
C ASP A 97 3.36 -6.69 -15.92
N LEU A 98 2.71 -5.64 -15.40
CA LEU A 98 1.55 -5.69 -14.52
C LEU A 98 1.82 -6.39 -13.18
N SER A 99 3.09 -6.55 -12.79
CA SER A 99 3.48 -6.82 -11.41
C SER A 99 3.50 -5.51 -10.61
N GLY A 100 3.84 -5.60 -9.32
CA GLY A 100 4.08 -4.41 -8.50
C GLY A 100 5.28 -4.59 -7.60
N LEU A 101 5.85 -3.48 -7.17
CA LEU A 101 6.92 -3.41 -6.18
C LEU A 101 6.34 -2.82 -4.89
N LEU A 102 6.48 -3.53 -3.77
CA LEU A 102 6.19 -2.95 -2.46
C LEU A 102 7.29 -1.95 -2.13
N VAL A 103 6.99 -0.67 -2.25
CA VAL A 103 7.95 0.44 -2.09
C VAL A 103 8.01 0.92 -0.64
N ALA A 104 6.85 1.07 0.00
CA ALA A 104 6.78 1.51 1.39
C ALA A 104 5.66 0.82 2.15
N ILE A 105 5.79 0.79 3.48
CA ILE A 105 4.78 0.26 4.39
C ILE A 105 4.42 1.29 5.48
N GLY A 106 3.23 1.13 6.04
CA GLY A 106 2.75 1.89 7.19
C GLY A 106 1.62 1.12 7.89
N PRO A 107 0.90 1.74 8.83
CA PRO A 107 1.26 2.98 9.52
C PRO A 107 2.50 2.80 10.40
N LYS A 108 2.97 3.88 11.04
CA LYS A 108 4.14 3.88 11.95
C LYS A 108 4.10 2.73 12.98
N PRO A 109 2.98 2.40 13.66
CA PRO A 109 2.94 1.27 14.59
C PRO A 109 3.24 -0.09 13.93
N PHE A 110 2.78 -0.31 12.70
CA PHE A 110 3.09 -1.54 11.96
C PHE A 110 4.57 -1.63 11.60
N VAL A 111 5.17 -0.49 11.24
CA VAL A 111 6.60 -0.38 10.90
C VAL A 111 7.46 -0.65 12.12
N GLU A 112 7.12 -0.04 13.27
CA GLU A 112 7.84 -0.20 14.53
C GLU A 112 7.81 -1.64 15.02
N TYR A 113 6.65 -2.29 14.96
CA TYR A 113 6.53 -3.72 15.25
C TYR A 113 7.46 -4.57 14.36
N ASN A 114 7.50 -4.30 13.06
CA ASN A 114 8.32 -5.07 12.13
C ASN A 114 9.82 -4.76 12.22
N LYS A 115 10.24 -3.60 12.75
CA LYS A 115 11.67 -3.25 12.86
C LYS A 115 12.44 -4.14 13.82
N VAL A 116 11.78 -4.56 14.90
CA VAL A 116 12.37 -5.42 15.93
C VAL A 116 12.05 -6.91 15.72
N ASN A 117 11.20 -7.21 14.73
CA ASN A 117 10.79 -8.58 14.41
C ASN A 117 11.75 -9.23 13.40
N SER A 118 12.47 -10.27 13.83
CA SER A 118 13.38 -11.05 12.98
C SER A 118 12.66 -11.75 11.81
N GLU A 119 11.34 -11.93 11.91
CA GLU A 119 10.50 -12.58 10.89
C GLU A 119 9.71 -11.59 10.02
N ALA A 120 9.92 -10.28 10.15
CA ALA A 120 9.16 -9.24 9.45
C ALA A 120 9.01 -9.49 7.94
N LYS A 121 10.10 -9.91 7.28
CA LYS A 121 10.10 -10.26 5.85
C LYS A 121 9.10 -11.36 5.50
N ARG A 122 8.98 -12.38 6.36
CA ARG A 122 8.06 -13.51 6.18
C ARG A 122 6.63 -13.08 6.46
N GLU A 123 6.41 -12.37 7.56
CA GLU A 123 5.08 -11.90 7.96
C GLU A 123 4.47 -10.94 6.94
N ILE A 124 5.21 -9.93 6.47
CA ILE A 124 4.71 -8.99 5.45
C ILE A 124 4.27 -9.75 4.19
N LYS A 125 5.03 -10.75 3.74
CA LYS A 125 4.66 -11.61 2.61
C LYS A 125 3.39 -12.41 2.88
N GLN A 126 3.25 -12.97 4.08
CA GLN A 126 2.05 -13.71 4.48
C GLN A 126 0.83 -12.80 4.50
N ILE A 127 0.93 -11.61 5.12
CA ILE A 127 -0.16 -10.62 5.18
C ILE A 127 -0.62 -10.24 3.78
N ILE A 128 0.31 -9.94 2.86
CA ILE A 128 -0.04 -9.65 1.45
C ILE A 128 -0.90 -10.76 0.88
N ASN A 129 -0.47 -12.02 0.99
CA ASN A 129 -1.26 -13.14 0.45
C ASN A 129 -2.59 -13.33 1.18
N TYR A 130 -2.64 -13.08 2.49
CA TYR A 130 -3.83 -13.28 3.31
C TYR A 130 -4.93 -12.29 2.98
N ILE A 131 -4.58 -11.05 2.65
CA ILE A 131 -5.55 -10.02 2.23
C ILE A 131 -6.44 -10.56 1.09
N VAL A 132 -5.86 -11.21 0.09
CA VAL A 132 -6.64 -11.77 -1.02
C VAL A 132 -7.21 -13.16 -0.73
N ALA A 133 -6.54 -14.00 0.07
CA ALA A 133 -6.99 -15.36 0.35
C ALA A 133 -8.18 -15.40 1.34
N TYR A 134 -8.18 -14.50 2.31
CA TYR A 134 -9.18 -14.44 3.39
C TYR A 134 -9.88 -13.08 3.39
N PHE A 135 -10.33 -12.64 2.21
CA PHE A 135 -10.82 -11.28 1.99
C PHE A 135 -11.94 -10.84 2.93
N ASN A 136 -12.77 -11.76 3.43
CA ASN A 136 -13.83 -11.46 4.41
C ASN A 136 -13.29 -10.93 5.76
N LYS A 137 -12.02 -11.16 6.09
CA LYS A 137 -11.38 -10.72 7.33
C LYS A 137 -10.91 -9.27 7.29
N PHE A 138 -10.93 -8.63 6.12
CA PHE A 138 -10.32 -7.32 5.92
C PHE A 138 -11.30 -6.31 5.35
N GLN A 139 -11.10 -5.05 5.74
CA GLN A 139 -11.57 -3.88 5.00
C GLN A 139 -10.37 -3.26 4.29
N VAL A 140 -10.50 -2.99 2.99
CA VAL A 140 -9.40 -2.47 2.17
C VAL A 140 -9.88 -1.32 1.31
N ILE A 141 -9.22 -0.18 1.45
CA ILE A 141 -9.37 0.95 0.54
C ILE A 141 -8.12 1.03 -0.32
N ILE A 142 -8.31 1.01 -1.64
CA ILE A 142 -7.24 1.11 -2.63
C ILE A 142 -7.29 2.50 -3.24
N LEU A 143 -6.29 3.32 -2.92
CA LEU A 143 -6.17 4.66 -3.45
C LEU A 143 -5.22 4.66 -4.67
N LEU A 144 -5.70 5.28 -5.74
CA LEU A 144 -5.01 5.45 -7.01
C LEU A 144 -4.64 6.93 -7.22
N PRO A 145 -3.71 7.23 -8.14
CA PRO A 145 -3.40 8.60 -8.55
C PRO A 145 -4.61 9.33 -9.13
N LYS A 146 -4.75 10.61 -8.80
CA LYS A 146 -5.77 11.47 -9.42
C LYS A 146 -5.46 11.71 -10.90
N ASN A 147 -4.18 11.92 -11.21
CA ASN A 147 -3.73 12.47 -12.49
C ASN A 147 -3.42 11.39 -13.56
N LEU A 148 -3.72 10.11 -13.30
CA LEU A 148 -3.61 9.05 -14.30
C LEU A 148 -4.98 8.81 -14.93
N ASN A 149 -5.20 9.35 -16.13
CA ASN A 149 -6.37 9.03 -16.95
C ASN A 149 -6.34 7.57 -17.39
#